data_AF-A0A9P4MF02-F1
#
_entry.id   AF-A0A9P4MF02-F1
#
_cell.length_a   1.000
_cell.length_b   1.000
_cell.length_c   1.000
_cell.angle_alpha   90.00
_cell.angle_beta   90.00
_cell.angle_gamma   90.00
#
_symmetry.space_group_name_H-M   'P 1'
#
loop_
_entity.id
_entity.type
_entity.pdbx_description
1 polymer ?
#
loop_
_entity_poly.entity_id
_entity_poly.type
_entity_poly.pdbx_seq_one_letter_code
_entity_poly.pdbx_strand_id
1 'polypeptide(L)'
;MRIGSFRKSAGPAVTYPTPYADSTILSAADSDKQKLALHRFNCAQRAHGNFLENQTTAVVTMLVAGVKYPLAATVLGLGWNLGRIVYATGYTSSPLGSGKGRMRGSFFWLAQLGLLILTGATGASVLGLIQ
;
A
#
# COMPACT_ATOMS: atom_id res chain seq x y z
N MET A 1 -8.38 -9.27 -2.82
CA MET A 1 -8.83 -7.87 -3.03
C MET A 1 -9.73 -7.44 -1.84
N ARG A 2 -9.24 -6.63 -0.89
CA ARG A 2 -9.95 -6.38 0.41
C ARG A 2 -11.08 -5.35 0.34
N ILE A 3 -11.03 -4.43 -0.63
CA ILE A 3 -12.00 -3.33 -0.77
C ILE A 3 -13.43 -3.85 -0.90
N GLY A 4 -13.66 -4.89 -1.71
CA GLY A 4 -15.01 -5.45 -1.92
C GLY A 4 -15.67 -5.94 -0.63
N SER A 5 -14.89 -6.56 0.27
CA SER A 5 -15.39 -6.97 1.59
C SER A 5 -15.77 -5.76 2.44
N PHE A 6 -14.92 -4.73 2.51
CA PHE A 6 -15.21 -3.52 3.28
C PHE A 6 -16.38 -2.71 2.70
N ARG A 7 -16.56 -2.73 1.37
CA ARG A 7 -17.73 -2.13 0.72
C ARG A 7 -19.02 -2.81 1.16
N LYS A 8 -19.05 -4.14 1.13
CA LYS A 8 -20.20 -4.91 1.62
C LYS A 8 -20.50 -4.58 3.10
N SER A 9 -19.47 -4.48 3.94
CA SER A 9 -19.63 -4.10 5.35
C SER A 9 -20.07 -2.65 5.56
N ALA A 10 -19.70 -1.74 4.65
CA ALA A 10 -20.14 -0.33 4.69
C ALA A 10 -21.62 -0.15 4.34
N GLY A 11 -22.24 -1.15 3.73
CA GLY A 11 -23.67 -1.19 3.47
C GLY A 11 -24.11 -0.42 2.22
N PRO A 12 -25.43 -0.22 2.04
CA PRO A 12 -26.02 0.32 0.80
C PRO A 12 -25.64 1.78 0.53
N ALA A 13 -25.18 2.52 1.54
CA ALA A 13 -24.73 3.90 1.40
C ALA A 13 -23.54 4.05 0.43
N VAL A 14 -22.77 2.97 0.20
CA VAL A 14 -21.62 2.96 -0.73
C VAL A 14 -21.87 2.01 -1.91
N THR A 15 -23.05 2.13 -2.52
CA THR A 15 -23.40 1.41 -3.75
C THR A 15 -22.56 1.91 -4.93
N TYR A 16 -22.27 1.04 -5.90
CA TYR A 16 -21.61 1.46 -7.13
C TYR A 16 -22.46 2.51 -7.87
N PRO A 17 -21.86 3.55 -8.48
CA PRO A 17 -20.43 3.74 -8.76
C PRO A 17 -19.64 4.52 -7.69
N THR A 18 -20.18 4.74 -6.48
CA THR A 18 -19.55 5.59 -5.46
C THR A 18 -18.15 5.08 -5.06
N PRO A 19 -17.07 5.89 -5.23
CA PRO A 19 -15.70 5.44 -4.99
C PRO A 19 -15.29 5.49 -3.52
N TYR A 20 -15.73 6.53 -2.78
CA TYR A 20 -15.43 6.79 -1.38
C TYR A 20 -16.71 7.14 -0.62
N ALA A 21 -16.75 6.85 0.68
CA ALA A 21 -17.74 7.43 1.57
C ALA A 21 -17.33 8.87 1.89
N ASP A 22 -18.03 9.85 1.34
CA ASP A 22 -17.77 11.26 1.56
C ASP A 22 -18.28 11.72 2.95
N SER A 23 -18.10 13.00 3.25
CA SER A 23 -18.54 13.57 4.53
C SER A 23 -20.05 13.46 4.74
N THR A 24 -20.85 13.53 3.66
CA THR A 24 -22.31 13.42 3.75
C THR A 24 -22.73 12.02 4.18
N ILE A 25 -22.17 10.98 3.54
CA ILE A 25 -22.41 9.57 3.90
C ILE A 25 -21.92 9.25 5.32
N LEU A 26 -20.76 9.79 5.72
CA LEU A 26 -20.22 9.57 7.06
C LEU A 26 -21.07 10.24 8.16
N SER A 27 -21.62 11.42 7.88
CA SER A 27 -22.45 12.17 8.82
C SER A 27 -23.86 11.58 8.93
N ALA A 28 -24.38 11.03 7.83
CA ALA A 28 -25.68 10.36 7.76
C ALA A 28 -25.68 8.94 8.35
N ALA A 29 -24.56 8.44 8.85
CA ALA A 29 -24.49 7.10 9.44
C ALA A 29 -25.20 7.05 10.81
N ASP A 30 -26.16 6.13 10.94
CA ASP A 30 -27.05 5.99 12.09
C ASP A 30 -26.36 5.43 13.34
N SER A 31 -25.21 4.77 13.17
CA SER A 31 -24.49 4.13 14.27
C SER A 31 -22.97 4.27 14.15
N ASP A 32 -22.28 4.24 15.29
CA ASP A 32 -20.81 4.24 15.33
C ASP A 32 -20.20 3.02 14.62
N LYS A 33 -20.91 1.89 14.62
CA LYS A 33 -20.51 0.68 13.88
C LYS A 33 -20.52 0.94 12.36
N GLN A 34 -21.54 1.63 11.87
CA GLN A 34 -21.63 2.01 10.45
C GLN A 34 -20.57 3.06 10.08
N LYS A 35 -20.36 4.08 10.92
CA LYS A 35 -19.28 5.07 10.76
C LYS A 35 -17.91 4.39 10.67
N LEU A 36 -17.65 3.41 11.54
CA LEU A 36 -16.43 2.62 11.52
C LEU A 36 -16.29 1.79 10.24
N ALA A 37 -17.36 1.16 9.77
CA ALA A 37 -17.34 0.39 8.52
C ALA A 37 -17.04 1.28 7.30
N LEU A 38 -17.68 2.45 7.20
CA LEU A 38 -17.44 3.46 6.17
C LEU A 38 -16.00 3.99 6.22
N HIS A 39 -15.51 4.31 7.42
CA HIS A 39 -14.12 4.74 7.61
C HIS A 39 -13.12 3.67 7.16
N ARG A 40 -13.33 2.40 7.55
CA ARG A 40 -12.47 1.27 7.13
C ARG A 40 -12.49 1.05 5.62
N PHE A 41 -13.65 1.23 4.97
CA PHE A 41 -13.76 1.21 3.52
C PHE A 41 -12.88 2.29 2.87
N ASN A 42 -12.95 3.54 3.35
CA ASN A 42 -12.10 4.62 2.87
C ASN A 42 -10.61 4.33 3.11
N CYS A 43 -10.24 3.79 4.28
CA CYS A 43 -8.86 3.36 4.55
C CYS A 43 -8.40 2.26 3.57
N ALA A 44 -9.25 1.29 3.25
CA ALA A 44 -8.94 0.25 2.28
C ALA A 44 -8.71 0.83 0.87
N GLN A 45 -9.55 1.78 0.46
CA GLN A 45 -9.40 2.48 -0.82
C GLN A 45 -8.11 3.29 -0.86
N ARG A 46 -7.80 4.07 0.19
CA ARG A 46 -6.56 4.85 0.24
C ARG A 46 -5.32 3.97 0.25
N ALA A 47 -5.35 2.85 0.98
CA ALA A 47 -4.25 1.89 1.00
C ALA A 47 -3.99 1.26 -0.39
N HIS A 48 -5.06 1.00 -1.14
CA HIS A 48 -4.98 0.51 -2.51
C HIS A 48 -4.43 1.58 -3.47
N GLY A 49 -4.94 2.81 -3.42
CA GLY A 49 -4.39 3.92 -4.20
C GLY A 49 -2.91 4.13 -3.93
N ASN A 50 -2.50 4.10 -2.66
CA ASN A 50 -1.08 4.20 -2.30
C ASN A 50 -0.25 3.02 -2.81
N PHE A 51 -0.84 1.83 -2.92
CA PHE A 51 -0.14 0.68 -3.50
C PHE A 51 0.11 0.91 -4.99
N LEU A 52 -0.90 1.35 -5.74
CA LEU A 52 -0.76 1.67 -7.16
C LEU A 52 0.25 2.80 -7.42
N GLU A 53 0.26 3.83 -6.57
CA GLU A 53 1.24 4.94 -6.63
C GLU A 53 2.70 4.45 -6.53
N ASN A 54 2.97 3.33 -5.85
CA ASN A 54 4.32 2.86 -5.55
C ASN A 54 4.70 1.54 -6.24
N GLN A 55 3.71 0.75 -6.67
CA GLN A 55 3.94 -0.58 -7.24
C GLN A 55 4.80 -0.52 -8.49
N THR A 56 4.55 0.44 -9.38
CA THR A 56 5.30 0.57 -10.64
C THR A 56 6.79 0.75 -10.36
N THR A 57 7.16 1.69 -9.49
CA THR A 57 8.54 1.92 -9.11
C THR A 57 9.16 0.69 -8.47
N ALA A 58 8.45 0.01 -7.56
CA ALA A 58 8.94 -1.19 -6.90
C ALA A 58 9.22 -2.34 -7.86
N VAL A 59 8.33 -2.58 -8.83
CA VAL A 59 8.50 -3.64 -9.83
C VAL A 59 9.68 -3.32 -10.76
N VAL A 60 9.77 -2.08 -11.25
CA VAL A 60 10.85 -1.67 -12.16
C VAL A 60 12.21 -1.79 -11.47
N THR A 61 12.36 -1.28 -10.24
CA THR A 61 13.64 -1.36 -9.53
C THR A 61 14.01 -2.80 -9.17
N MET A 62 13.02 -3.65 -8.86
CA MET A 62 13.26 -5.07 -8.61
C MET A 62 13.74 -5.82 -9.86
N LEU A 63 13.14 -5.55 -11.01
CA LEU A 63 13.56 -6.17 -12.28
C LEU A 63 14.96 -5.71 -12.68
N VAL A 64 15.25 -4.40 -12.61
CA VAL A 64 16.56 -3.87 -12.98
C VAL A 64 17.65 -4.34 -12.01
N ALA A 65 17.43 -4.18 -10.70
CA ALA A 65 18.39 -4.67 -9.69
C ALA A 65 18.62 -6.18 -9.77
N GLY A 66 17.57 -6.95 -10.11
CA GLY A 66 17.62 -8.41 -10.20
C GLY A 66 18.56 -8.94 -11.29
N VAL A 67 18.88 -8.14 -12.31
CA VAL A 67 19.82 -8.54 -13.38
C VAL A 67 21.23 -8.81 -12.84
N LYS A 68 21.72 -7.93 -11.95
CA LYS A 68 23.06 -8.04 -11.34
C LYS A 68 23.02 -8.62 -9.92
N TYR A 69 21.96 -8.36 -9.17
CA TYR A 69 21.84 -8.69 -7.74
C TYR A 69 20.58 -9.51 -7.43
N PRO A 70 20.41 -10.71 -8.01
CA PRO A 70 19.15 -11.47 -7.95
C PRO A 70 18.72 -11.83 -6.52
N LEU A 71 19.66 -12.24 -5.66
CA LEU A 71 19.35 -12.61 -4.27
C LEU A 71 18.92 -11.39 -3.44
N ALA A 72 19.66 -10.28 -3.55
CA ALA A 72 19.35 -9.06 -2.82
C ALA A 72 18.02 -8.45 -3.29
N ALA A 73 17.77 -8.41 -4.60
CA ALA A 73 16.50 -7.97 -5.17
C ALA A 73 15.31 -8.83 -4.68
N THR A 74 15.51 -10.15 -4.56
CA THR A 74 14.49 -11.07 -4.01
C THR A 74 14.17 -10.76 -2.55
N VAL A 75 15.19 -10.63 -1.69
CA VAL A 75 15.00 -10.34 -0.26
C VAL A 75 14.31 -8.99 -0.06
N LEU A 76 14.77 -7.96 -0.76
CA LEU A 76 14.17 -6.63 -0.68
C LEU A 76 12.74 -6.63 -1.26
N GLY A 77 12.50 -7.36 -2.34
CA GLY A 77 11.17 -7.52 -2.92
C GLY A 77 10.19 -8.20 -1.97
N LEU A 78 10.60 -9.26 -1.28
CA LEU A 78 9.81 -9.90 -0.23
C LEU A 78 9.53 -8.92 0.93
N GLY A 79 10.56 -8.21 1.39
CA GLY A 79 10.42 -7.19 2.44
C GLY A 79 9.43 -6.09 2.05
N TRP A 80 9.48 -5.62 0.81
CA TRP A 80 8.54 -4.63 0.29
C TRP A 80 7.11 -5.16 0.29
N ASN A 81 6.87 -6.35 -0.24
CA ASN A 81 5.54 -6.98 -0.29
C ASN A 81 4.96 -7.21 1.11
N LEU A 82 5.76 -7.72 2.06
CA LEU A 82 5.34 -7.89 3.45
C LEU A 82 4.98 -6.54 4.09
N GLY A 83 5.78 -5.50 3.85
CA GLY A 83 5.48 -4.15 4.34
C GLY A 83 4.19 -3.60 3.75
N ARG A 84 3.88 -3.87 2.49
CA ARG A 84 2.58 -3.49 1.88
C ARG A 84 1.40 -4.23 2.50
N ILE A 85 1.56 -5.52 2.83
CA ILE A 85 0.51 -6.30 3.52
C ILE A 85 0.27 -5.72 4.93
N VAL A 86 1.33 -5.46 5.69
CA VAL A 86 1.24 -4.86 7.03
C VAL A 86 0.67 -3.44 6.97
N TYR A 87 1.05 -2.64 5.98
CA TYR A 87 0.52 -1.29 5.76
C TYR A 87 -0.98 -1.33 5.51
N ALA A 88 -1.45 -2.17 4.58
CA ALA A 88 -2.86 -2.27 4.22
C ALA A 88 -3.71 -2.84 5.36
N THR A 89 -3.22 -3.84 6.09
CA THR A 89 -3.92 -4.40 7.27
C THR A 89 -3.98 -3.38 8.40
N GLY A 90 -2.86 -2.75 8.73
CA GLY A 90 -2.79 -1.69 9.74
C GLY A 90 -3.71 -0.50 9.45
N TYR A 91 -3.81 -0.08 8.18
CA TYR A 91 -4.71 1.01 7.80
C TYR A 91 -6.17 0.66 8.09
N THR A 92 -6.62 -0.54 7.71
CA THR A 92 -8.02 -0.98 7.89
C THR A 92 -8.39 -1.39 9.31
N SER A 93 -7.40 -1.66 10.16
CA SER A 93 -7.62 -2.02 11.57
C SER A 93 -7.50 -0.81 12.50
N SER A 94 -7.27 0.39 11.97
CA SER A 94 -7.14 1.59 12.78
C SER A 94 -8.48 2.01 13.42
N PRO A 95 -8.46 2.61 14.63
CA PRO A 95 -9.64 3.18 15.26
C PRO A 95 -10.32 4.25 14.39
N LEU A 96 -11.60 4.53 14.65
CA LEU A 96 -12.34 5.58 13.94
C LEU A 96 -11.60 6.93 14.04
N GLY A 97 -11.43 7.60 12.90
CA GLY A 97 -10.74 8.90 12.83
C GLY A 97 -9.21 8.82 12.88
N SER A 98 -8.62 7.62 12.96
CA SER A 98 -7.17 7.42 12.93
C SER A 98 -6.75 6.60 11.72
N GLY A 99 -5.72 7.07 11.01
CA GLY A 99 -5.03 6.31 9.96
C GLY A 99 -3.64 5.81 10.39
N LYS A 100 -3.28 5.94 11.67
CA LYS A 100 -1.91 5.73 12.14
C LYS A 100 -1.44 4.27 12.06
N GLY A 101 -2.35 3.30 12.04
CA GLY A 101 -2.00 1.88 11.94
C GLY A 101 -1.23 1.53 10.67
N ARG A 102 -1.34 2.34 9.60
CA ARG A 102 -0.55 2.21 8.37
C ARG A 102 0.97 2.27 8.61
N MET A 103 1.39 3.00 9.65
CA MET A 103 2.81 3.25 9.94
C MET A 103 3.57 1.96 10.30
N ARG A 104 2.87 0.92 10.76
CA ARG A 104 3.45 -0.40 11.06
C ARG A 104 4.08 -1.04 9.82
N GLY A 105 3.56 -0.75 8.63
CA GLY A 105 4.07 -1.26 7.37
C GLY A 105 5.13 -0.38 6.72
N SER A 106 5.44 0.81 7.27
CA SER A 106 6.31 1.80 6.63
C SER A 106 7.73 1.32 6.36
N PHE A 107 8.15 0.19 6.93
CA PHE A 107 9.43 -0.44 6.62
C PHE A 107 9.56 -0.85 5.13
N PHE A 108 8.45 -0.93 4.36
CA PHE A 108 8.54 -1.11 2.90
C PHE A 108 9.39 -0.01 2.24
N TRP A 109 9.47 1.19 2.83
CA TRP A 109 10.31 2.28 2.31
C TRP A 109 11.81 1.96 2.40
N LEU A 110 12.23 1.24 3.44
CA LEU A 110 13.63 0.79 3.56
C LEU A 110 13.96 -0.22 2.45
N ALA A 111 13.04 -1.15 2.18
CA ALA A 111 13.17 -2.09 1.08
C ALA A 111 13.20 -1.36 -0.29
N GLN A 112 12.32 -0.37 -0.47
CA GLN A 112 12.27 0.46 -1.68
C GLN A 112 13.59 1.22 -1.90
N LEU A 113 14.14 1.81 -0.85
CA LEU A 113 15.42 2.52 -0.91
C LEU A 113 16.57 1.57 -1.28
N GLY A 114 16.59 0.37 -0.69
CA GLY A 114 17.56 -0.67 -1.06
C GLY A 114 17.48 -1.04 -2.54
N LEU A 115 16.27 -1.23 -3.08
CA LEU A 115 16.08 -1.53 -4.51
C LEU A 115 16.54 -0.37 -5.41
N LEU A 116 16.30 0.88 -5.01
CA LEU A 116 16.77 2.06 -5.74
C LEU A 116 18.31 2.13 -5.79
N ILE A 117 18.97 1.85 -4.66
CA ILE A 117 20.45 1.80 -4.59
C ILE A 117 20.99 0.71 -5.51
N LEU A 118 20.43 -0.51 -5.46
CA LEU A 118 20.87 -1.60 -6.33
C LEU A 118 20.59 -1.32 -7.82
N THR A 119 19.50 -0.62 -8.13
CA THR A 119 19.20 -0.16 -9.49
C THR A 119 20.28 0.80 -9.98
N GLY A 120 20.64 1.79 -9.16
CA GLY A 120 21.73 2.73 -9.47
C GLY A 120 23.08 2.03 -9.64
N ALA A 121 23.40 1.08 -8.76
CA ALA A 121 24.62 0.27 -8.86
C ALA A 121 24.64 -0.57 -10.15
N THR A 122 23.50 -1.16 -10.54
CA THR A 122 23.38 -1.88 -11.81
C THR A 122 23.67 -0.96 -12.99
N GLY A 123 23.10 0.25 -13.00
CA GLY A 123 23.39 1.26 -14.03
C GLY A 123 24.87 1.66 -14.08
N ALA A 124 25.49 1.90 -12.94
CA ALA A 124 26.92 2.21 -12.85
C ALA A 124 27.80 1.05 -13.36
N SER A 125 27.41 -0.19 -13.09
CA SER A 125 28.13 -1.38 -13.58
C SER A 125 28.02 -1.53 -15.09
N VAL A 126 26.84 -1.29 -15.67
CA VAL A 126 26.65 -1.29 -17.13
C VAL A 126 27.49 -0.21 -17.81
N LEU A 127 27.69 0.94 -17.16
CA LEU A 127 28.56 2.02 -17.65
C LEU A 127 30.06 1.74 -17.42
N GLY A 128 30.44 0.64 -16.76
CA GLY A 128 31.83 0.31 -16.45
C GLY A 128 32.45 1.16 -15.33
N LEU A 129 31.63 1.88 -14.55
CA LEU A 129 32.10 2.70 -13.43
C LEU A 129 32.43 1.86 -12.19
N ILE A 130 31.80 0.69 -12.06
CA ILE A 130 32.01 -0.28 -10.98
C ILE A 130 31.97 -1.72 -11.55
N GLN A 131 32.71 -2.63 -10.93
CA GLN A 131 32.84 -4.03 -11.40
C GLN A 131 31.66 -4.90 -10.96
#